data_AF-A0A7S3WAF7-F1
#
_entry.id   AF-A0A7S3WAF7-F1
#
_cell.length_a   1.000
_cell.length_b   1.000
_cell.length_c   1.000
_cell.angle_alpha   90.00
_cell.angle_beta   90.00
_cell.angle_gamma   90.00
#
_symmetry.space_group_name_H-M   'P 1'
#
loop_
_entity.id
_entity.type
_entity.pdbx_description
1 polymer ?
#
loop_
_entity_poly.entity_id
_entity_poly.type
_entity_poly.pdbx_seq_one_letter_code
_entity_poly.pdbx_strand_id
1 'polypeptide(L)'
;VKKMDSVLTEILQATTQERQRAASDSIQELVMEANIKIATSKQALEALAEKSAAEDKRRPSAAEHKIRANMQQALARKQQQLLLDFQKLQMDHKSILEQRQEREMRLICPDASEDEVWQMMECGQTSSQLVMRRMAGA
;
A
#
# COMPACT_ATOMS: atom_id res chain seq x y z
N VAL A 1 -0.90 3.03 -8.90
CA VAL A 1 -2.19 3.45 -8.29
C VAL A 1 -3.39 2.86 -9.03
N LYS A 2 -3.80 3.35 -10.22
CA LYS A 2 -5.00 2.82 -10.94
C LYS A 2 -5.07 1.30 -11.12
N LYS A 3 -3.95 0.67 -11.49
CA LYS A 3 -3.88 -0.81 -11.63
C LYS A 3 -4.06 -1.52 -10.29
N MET A 4 -3.53 -0.98 -9.20
CA MET A 4 -3.72 -1.57 -7.86
C MET A 4 -5.16 -1.44 -7.39
N ASP A 5 -5.83 -0.33 -7.72
CA ASP A 5 -7.24 -0.10 -7.38
C ASP A 5 -8.16 -1.12 -8.06
N SER A 6 -7.87 -1.43 -9.32
CA SER A 6 -8.53 -2.50 -10.06
C SER A 6 -8.33 -3.87 -9.40
N VAL A 7 -7.09 -4.20 -9.01
CA VAL A 7 -6.79 -5.50 -8.38
C VAL A 7 -7.41 -5.60 -6.98
N LEU A 8 -7.49 -4.49 -6.22
CA LEU A 8 -8.23 -4.47 -4.94
C LEU A 8 -9.70 -4.78 -5.12
N THR A 9 -10.31 -4.22 -6.16
CA THR A 9 -11.70 -4.52 -6.52
C THR A 9 -11.86 -5.99 -6.89
N GLU A 10 -10.90 -6.58 -7.60
CA GLU A 10 -10.89 -8.03 -7.89
C GLU A 10 -10.75 -8.88 -6.62
N ILE A 11 -9.91 -8.49 -5.64
CA ILE A 11 -9.81 -9.20 -4.35
C ILE A 11 -11.16 -9.23 -3.64
N LEU A 12 -11.87 -8.10 -3.63
CA LEU A 12 -13.20 -8.00 -3.03
C LEU A 12 -14.24 -8.89 -3.72
N GLN A 13 -14.12 -9.07 -5.04
CA GLN A 13 -15.05 -9.87 -5.84
C GLN A 13 -14.63 -11.33 -5.96
N ALA A 14 -13.41 -11.68 -5.57
CA ALA A 14 -12.89 -13.03 -5.70
C ALA A 14 -13.59 -13.98 -4.70
N THR A 15 -14.44 -14.85 -5.24
CA THR A 15 -15.20 -15.85 -4.47
C THR A 15 -14.48 -17.20 -4.35
N THR A 16 -13.35 -17.39 -5.03
CA THR A 16 -12.55 -18.61 -4.97
C THR A 16 -11.17 -18.36 -4.36
N GLN A 17 -10.66 -19.34 -3.62
CA GLN A 17 -9.35 -19.24 -2.96
C GLN A 17 -8.20 -19.06 -3.96
N GLU A 18 -8.31 -19.65 -5.15
CA GLU A 18 -7.33 -19.52 -6.24
C GLU A 18 -7.26 -18.08 -6.78
N ARG A 19 -8.41 -17.47 -7.08
CA ARG A 19 -8.46 -16.07 -7.55
C ARG A 19 -7.95 -15.10 -6.49
N GLN A 20 -8.23 -15.38 -5.22
CA GLN A 20 -7.74 -14.57 -4.12
C GLN A 20 -6.21 -14.64 -3.99
N ARG A 21 -5.61 -15.83 -4.09
CA ARG A 21 -4.16 -15.98 -4.07
C ARG A 21 -3.53 -15.22 -5.24
N ALA A 22 -4.02 -15.43 -6.45
CA ALA A 22 -3.50 -14.75 -7.64
C ALA A 22 -3.60 -13.21 -7.54
N ALA A 23 -4.72 -12.70 -7.03
CA ALA A 23 -4.90 -11.26 -6.84
C ALA A 23 -4.00 -10.71 -5.70
N SER A 24 -3.82 -11.47 -4.62
CA SER A 24 -2.90 -11.11 -3.53
C SER A 24 -1.44 -11.06 -4.00
N ASP A 25 -0.99 -12.06 -4.76
CA ASP A 25 0.35 -12.10 -5.35
C ASP A 25 0.55 -10.89 -6.28
N SER A 26 -0.45 -10.57 -7.11
CA SER A 26 -0.41 -9.41 -8.00
C SER A 26 -0.32 -8.07 -7.25
N ILE A 27 -1.04 -7.90 -6.14
CA ILE A 27 -0.90 -6.70 -5.30
C ILE A 27 0.50 -6.61 -4.72
N GLN A 28 1.06 -7.72 -4.24
CA GLN A 28 2.39 -7.73 -3.65
C GLN A 28 3.47 -7.31 -4.68
N GLU A 29 3.40 -7.83 -5.90
CA GLU A 29 4.27 -7.41 -7.01
C GLU A 29 4.12 -5.92 -7.32
N LEU A 30 2.88 -5.43 -7.41
CA LEU A 30 2.61 -4.01 -7.70
C LEU A 30 3.10 -3.08 -6.58
N VAL A 31 3.02 -3.51 -5.31
CA VAL A 31 3.58 -2.78 -4.16
C VAL A 31 5.10 -2.71 -4.27
N MET A 32 5.77 -3.83 -4.59
CA MET A 32 7.22 -3.85 -4.76
C MET A 32 7.67 -2.93 -5.91
N GLU A 33 7.01 -3.02 -7.06
CA GLU A 33 7.29 -2.17 -8.22
C GLU A 33 7.05 -0.69 -7.89
N ALA A 34 5.96 -0.36 -7.19
CA ALA A 34 5.67 1.00 -6.76
C ALA A 34 6.75 1.54 -5.83
N ASN A 35 7.20 0.76 -4.84
CA ASN A 35 8.25 1.15 -3.90
C ASN A 35 9.57 1.45 -4.62
N ILE A 36 9.96 0.62 -5.60
CA ILE A 36 11.15 0.85 -6.42
C ILE A 36 11.02 2.19 -7.17
N LYS A 37 9.89 2.40 -7.86
CA LYS A 37 9.65 3.64 -8.63
C LYS A 37 9.62 4.89 -7.74
N ILE A 38 9.05 4.80 -6.55
CA ILE A 38 9.03 5.88 -5.55
C ILE A 38 10.47 6.22 -5.14
N ALA A 39 11.28 5.22 -4.80
CA ALA A 39 12.66 5.41 -4.39
C ALA A 39 13.50 6.05 -5.52
N THR A 40 13.39 5.54 -6.74
CA THR A 40 14.09 6.09 -7.91
C THR A 40 13.64 7.53 -8.20
N SER A 41 12.34 7.82 -8.13
CA SER A 41 11.82 9.18 -8.36
C SER A 41 12.33 10.16 -7.31
N LYS A 42 12.39 9.75 -6.03
CA LYS A 42 12.96 10.56 -4.95
C LYS A 42 14.43 10.88 -5.21
N GLN A 43 15.23 9.87 -5.51
CA GLN A 43 16.66 10.05 -5.82
C GLN A 43 16.87 10.96 -7.05
N ALA A 44 16.05 10.82 -8.08
CA ALA A 44 16.13 11.66 -9.27
C ALA A 44 15.80 13.14 -8.97
N LEU A 45 14.81 13.40 -8.10
CA LEU A 45 14.48 14.77 -7.67
C LEU A 45 15.58 15.40 -6.81
N GLU A 46 16.20 14.62 -5.92
CA GLU A 46 17.34 15.07 -5.10
C GLU A 46 18.54 15.41 -5.99
N ALA A 47 18.88 14.52 -6.94
CA ALA A 47 19.94 14.77 -7.91
C ALA A 47 19.66 16.00 -8.82
N LEU A 48 18.39 16.24 -9.18
CA LEU A 48 17.99 17.42 -9.94
C LEU A 48 18.19 18.70 -9.12
N ALA A 49 17.88 18.67 -7.83
CA ALA A 49 18.08 19.78 -6.91
C ALA A 49 19.57 20.16 -6.80
N GLU A 50 20.42 19.15 -6.59
CA GLU A 50 21.87 19.32 -6.48
C GLU A 50 22.48 19.88 -7.77
N LYS A 51 22.10 19.33 -8.92
CA LYS A 51 22.56 19.81 -10.23
C LYS A 51 22.13 21.25 -10.48
N SER A 52 20.88 21.60 -10.18
CA SER A 52 20.37 22.96 -10.34
C SER A 52 21.16 23.95 -9.48
N ALA A 53 21.41 23.61 -8.21
CA ALA A 53 22.21 24.44 -7.30
C ALA A 53 23.68 24.58 -7.76
N ALA A 54 24.27 23.52 -8.33
CA ALA A 54 25.63 23.57 -8.88
C ALA A 54 25.71 24.42 -10.15
N GLU A 55 24.71 24.35 -11.02
CA GLU A 55 24.61 25.17 -12.23
C GLU A 55 24.42 26.65 -11.89
N ASP A 56 23.58 26.98 -10.92
CA ASP A 56 23.36 28.38 -10.52
C ASP A 56 24.64 29.02 -9.94
N LYS A 57 25.50 28.23 -9.28
CA LYS A 57 26.83 28.68 -8.83
C LYS A 57 27.81 28.89 -9.98
N ARG A 58 27.72 28.09 -11.05
CA ARG A 58 28.64 28.15 -12.21
C ARG A 58 28.23 29.19 -13.25
N ARG A 59 26.92 29.33 -13.50
CA ARG A 59 26.32 30.20 -14.51
C ARG A 59 25.01 30.78 -13.94
N PRO A 60 25.08 31.90 -13.22
CA PRO A 60 23.89 32.52 -12.66
C PRO A 60 23.02 33.07 -13.80
N SER A 61 21.93 32.36 -14.10
CA SER A 61 20.89 32.78 -15.03
C SER A 61 19.54 32.79 -14.30
N ALA A 62 18.98 33.98 -14.08
CA ALA A 62 17.75 34.15 -13.32
C ALA A 62 16.53 33.48 -14.00
N ALA A 63 16.51 33.43 -15.33
CA ALA A 63 15.42 32.81 -16.08
C ALA A 63 15.49 31.27 -16.00
N GLU A 64 16.67 30.70 -16.23
CA GLU A 64 16.87 29.24 -16.15
C GLU A 64 16.66 28.72 -14.73
N HIS A 65 17.16 29.43 -13.72
CA HIS A 65 16.91 29.10 -12.32
C HIS A 65 15.41 29.02 -12.01
N LYS A 66 14.63 30.02 -12.42
CA LYS A 66 13.17 30.04 -12.22
C LYS A 66 12.48 28.87 -12.92
N ILE A 67 12.90 28.54 -14.15
CA ILE A 67 12.36 27.39 -14.89
C ILE A 67 12.66 26.08 -14.16
N ARG A 68 13.93 25.85 -13.77
CA ARG A 68 14.36 24.65 -13.03
C ARG A 68 13.62 24.51 -11.69
N ALA A 69 13.56 25.59 -10.90
CA ALA A 69 12.87 25.61 -9.62
C ALA A 69 11.37 25.31 -9.74
N ASN A 70 10.69 25.92 -10.72
CA ASN A 70 9.27 25.67 -10.97
C ASN A 70 9.02 24.21 -11.38
N MET A 71 9.85 23.65 -12.28
CA MET A 71 9.73 22.26 -12.71
C MET A 71 9.96 21.29 -11.55
N GLN A 72 11.00 21.51 -10.76
CA GLN A 72 11.30 20.68 -9.59
C GLN A 72 10.15 20.72 -8.58
N GLN A 73 9.60 21.91 -8.29
CA GLN A 73 8.48 22.05 -7.38
C GLN A 73 7.22 21.35 -7.91
N ALA A 74 6.92 21.47 -9.20
CA ALA A 74 5.78 20.80 -9.82
C ALA A 74 5.91 19.27 -9.74
N LEU A 75 7.10 18.74 -10.04
CA LEU A 75 7.37 17.30 -9.96
C LEU A 75 7.32 16.79 -8.52
N ALA A 76 7.89 17.51 -7.55
CA ALA A 76 7.84 17.14 -6.14
C ALA A 76 6.40 17.09 -5.61
N ARG A 77 5.56 18.09 -5.95
CA ARG A 77 4.13 18.10 -5.61
C ARG A 77 3.41 16.89 -6.22
N LYS A 78 3.70 16.56 -7.48
CA LYS A 78 3.09 15.41 -8.15
C LYS A 78 3.51 14.09 -7.50
N GLN A 79 4.78 13.94 -7.13
CA GLN A 79 5.27 12.76 -6.41
C GLN A 79 4.60 12.62 -5.04
N GLN A 80 4.46 13.72 -4.30
CA GLN A 80 3.78 13.70 -3.01
C GLN A 80 2.31 13.31 -3.12
N GLN A 81 1.59 13.82 -4.13
CA GLN A 81 0.22 13.39 -4.39
C GLN A 81 0.13 11.89 -4.65
N LEU A 82 1.00 11.36 -5.52
CA LEU A 82 1.02 9.92 -5.83
C LEU A 82 1.35 9.05 -4.61
N LEU A 83 2.19 9.54 -3.71
CA LEU A 83 2.50 8.89 -2.44
C LEU A 83 1.28 8.83 -1.51
N LEU A 84 0.55 9.93 -1.38
CA LEU A 84 -0.68 9.97 -0.59
C LEU A 84 -1.74 9.03 -1.17
N ASP A 85 -1.91 9.04 -2.49
CA ASP A 85 -2.84 8.13 -3.17
C ASP A 85 -2.45 6.65 -2.95
N PHE A 86 -1.15 6.34 -2.98
CA PHE A 86 -0.63 5.01 -2.72
C PHE A 86 -0.83 4.58 -1.25
N GLN A 87 -0.58 5.47 -0.30
CA GLN A 87 -0.79 5.21 1.13
C GLN A 87 -2.27 4.97 1.44
N LYS A 88 -3.16 5.79 0.87
CA LYS A 88 -4.61 5.59 0.99
C LYS A 88 -5.00 4.20 0.51
N LEU A 89 -4.50 3.81 -0.65
CA LEU A 89 -4.80 2.51 -1.26
C LEU A 89 -4.28 1.33 -0.41
N GLN A 90 -3.12 1.48 0.24
CA GLN A 90 -2.63 0.49 1.21
C GLN A 90 -3.53 0.38 2.44
N MET A 91 -4.04 1.50 2.95
CA MET A 91 -4.97 1.50 4.08
C MET A 91 -6.30 0.86 3.72
N ASP A 92 -6.83 1.15 2.53
CA ASP A 92 -8.05 0.53 2.03
C ASP A 92 -7.87 -1.00 1.90
N HIS A 93 -6.73 -1.44 1.34
CA HIS A 93 -6.40 -2.88 1.29
C HIS A 93 -6.35 -3.53 2.67
N LYS A 94 -5.68 -2.88 3.63
CA LYS A 94 -5.56 -3.39 5.00
C LYS A 94 -6.96 -3.56 5.63
N SER A 95 -7.81 -2.56 5.50
CA SER A 95 -9.18 -2.61 6.03
C SER A 95 -10.00 -3.74 5.41
N ILE A 96 -9.84 -3.99 4.12
CA ILE A 96 -10.50 -5.11 3.42
C ILE A 96 -10.05 -6.46 4.00
N LEU A 97 -8.75 -6.63 4.24
CA LEU A 97 -8.22 -7.86 4.84
C LEU A 97 -8.71 -8.05 6.27
N GLU A 98 -8.76 -6.99 7.07
CA GLU A 98 -9.26 -7.03 8.45
C GLU A 98 -10.74 -7.43 8.50
N GLN A 99 -11.60 -6.76 7.73
CA GLN A 99 -13.04 -7.10 7.65
C GLN A 99 -13.26 -8.54 7.22
N ARG A 100 -12.39 -9.06 6.36
CA ARG A 100 -12.48 -10.42 5.88
C ARG A 100 -12.06 -11.43 6.95
N GLN A 101 -10.95 -11.17 7.62
CA GLN A 101 -10.50 -12.01 8.74
C GLN A 101 -11.55 -12.02 9.85
N GLU A 102 -12.14 -10.87 10.17
CA GLU A 102 -13.24 -10.76 11.13
C GLU A 102 -14.43 -11.67 10.76
N ARG A 103 -14.86 -11.66 9.48
CA ARG A 103 -15.92 -12.56 9.01
C ARG A 103 -15.56 -14.02 9.17
N GLU A 104 -14.33 -14.41 8.87
CA GLU A 104 -13.86 -15.79 9.06
C GLU A 104 -13.84 -16.18 10.55
N MET A 105 -13.41 -15.29 11.43
CA MET A 105 -13.43 -15.51 12.89
C MET A 105 -14.86 -15.70 13.40
N ARG A 106 -15.80 -14.84 13.00
CA ARG A 106 -17.21 -14.95 13.40
C ARG A 106 -17.88 -16.24 12.91
N LEU A 107 -17.43 -16.81 11.78
CA LEU A 107 -17.90 -18.11 11.30
C LEU A 107 -17.38 -19.27 12.18
N ILE A 108 -16.15 -19.17 12.70
CA ILE A 108 -15.52 -20.21 13.54
C ILE A 108 -15.97 -20.08 15.00
N CYS A 109 -16.17 -18.85 15.47
CA CYS A 109 -16.52 -18.48 16.84
C CYS A 109 -17.73 -17.53 16.84
N PRO A 110 -18.95 -18.02 16.55
CA PRO A 110 -20.15 -17.18 16.44
C PRO A 110 -20.55 -16.54 17.78
N ASP A 111 -20.19 -17.16 18.90
CA ASP A 111 -20.52 -16.69 20.25
C ASP A 111 -19.49 -15.68 20.81
N ALA A 112 -18.37 -15.45 20.10
CA ALA A 112 -17.34 -14.52 20.55
C ALA A 112 -17.82 -13.07 20.45
N SER A 113 -17.52 -12.29 21.47
CA SER A 113 -17.77 -10.84 21.48
C SER A 113 -16.86 -10.11 20.48
N GLU A 114 -17.21 -8.89 20.08
CA GLU A 114 -16.40 -8.10 19.14
C GLU A 114 -14.98 -7.86 19.67
N ASP A 115 -14.84 -7.61 20.98
CA ASP A 115 -13.54 -7.42 21.64
C ASP A 115 -12.67 -8.69 21.59
N GLU A 116 -13.28 -9.86 21.77
CA GLU A 116 -12.56 -11.15 21.67
C GLU A 116 -12.12 -11.45 20.25
N VAL A 117 -12.97 -11.19 19.25
CA VAL A 117 -12.60 -11.33 17.82
C VAL A 117 -11.43 -10.42 17.48
N TRP A 118 -11.45 -9.18 17.97
CA TRP A 118 -10.39 -8.22 17.73
C TRP A 118 -9.07 -8.64 18.42
N GLN A 119 -9.12 -9.10 19.67
CA GLN A 119 -7.96 -9.69 20.34
C GLN A 119 -7.39 -10.91 19.62
N MET A 120 -8.25 -11.79 19.08
CA MET A 120 -7.79 -12.94 18.30
C MET A 120 -7.04 -12.49 17.03
N MET A 121 -7.53 -11.45 16.36
CA MET A 121 -6.87 -10.86 15.19
C MET A 121 -5.53 -10.20 15.55
N GLU A 122 -5.47 -9.41 16.62
CA GLU A 122 -4.22 -8.78 17.08
C GLU A 122 -3.16 -9.80 17.53
N CYS A 123 -3.57 -10.87 18.20
CA CYS A 123 -2.69 -11.96 18.62
C CYS A 123 -2.14 -12.78 17.44
N GLY A 124 -2.54 -12.46 16.19
CA GLY A 124 -2.12 -13.18 14.99
C GLY A 124 -2.69 -14.59 14.91
N GLN A 125 -3.80 -14.88 15.60
CA GLN A 125 -4.44 -16.18 15.51
C GLN A 125 -5.05 -16.35 14.12
N THR A 126 -4.62 -17.39 13.42
CA THR A 126 -5.14 -17.70 12.09
C THR A 126 -6.41 -18.54 12.19
N SER A 127 -7.30 -18.40 11.21
CA SER A 127 -8.53 -19.20 11.05
C SER A 127 -8.24 -20.70 11.19
N SER A 128 -7.13 -21.17 10.62
CA SER A 128 -6.68 -22.56 10.70
C SER A 128 -6.31 -23.02 12.11
N GLN A 129 -5.65 -22.18 12.92
CA GLN A 129 -5.29 -22.50 14.30
C GLN A 129 -6.52 -22.61 15.19
N LEU A 130 -7.51 -21.72 14.99
CA LEU A 130 -8.76 -21.74 15.74
C LEU A 130 -9.62 -22.96 15.40
N VAL A 131 -9.71 -23.32 14.11
CA VAL A 131 -10.39 -24.55 13.69
C VAL A 131 -9.74 -25.79 14.31
N MET A 132 -8.40 -25.88 14.31
CA MET A 132 -7.72 -27.00 14.97
C MET A 132 -8.01 -27.06 16.47
N ARG A 133 -8.03 -25.91 17.16
CA ARG A 133 -8.29 -25.83 18.60
C ARG A 133 -9.71 -26.27 18.96
N ARG A 134 -10.70 -25.86 18.16
CA ARG A 134 -12.12 -26.23 18.34
C ARG A 134 -12.37 -27.71 18.00
N MET A 135 -11.72 -28.22 16.95
CA MET A 135 -11.77 -29.64 16.60
C MET A 135 -11.08 -30.54 17.63
N ALA A 136 -10.08 -30.02 18.35
CA ALA A 136 -9.40 -30.72 19.43
C ALA A 136 -10.19 -30.74 20.75
N GLY A 137 -11.41 -30.18 20.80
CA GLY A 137 -12.33 -30.28 21.93
C GLY A 137 -12.06 -29.30 23.09
N ALA A 138 -11.39 -28.18 22.81
CA ALA A 138 -11.30 -27.05 23.74
C ALA A 138 -12.47 -26.09 23.57
#